data_AF-A0AAV7KAI5-F1
#
_entry.id   AF-A0AAV7KAI5-F1
#
_cell.length_a   1.000
_cell.length_b   1.000
_cell.length_c   1.000
_cell.angle_alpha   90.00
_cell.angle_beta   90.00
_cell.angle_gamma   90.00
#
_symmetry.space_group_name_H-M   'P 1'
#
loop_
_entity.id
_entity.type
_entity.pdbx_description
1 polymer ?
#
loop_
_entity_poly.entity_id
_entity_poly.type
_entity_poly.pdbx_seq_one_letter_code
_entity_poly.pdbx_strand_id
1 'polypeptide(L)'
;MCDRYQNSDRAGAAIANAVLQDYGIITQEEDSQIIDRNKLHRSRFSNLNKDEKYLYNICHAVQTGICSSELASMQPGPIHHTRWTTLANRILRSYISTIHPTPELSWLVNFIVNCYVPVWFRIKSNPICTEGPKNMFFAISLLRDLSESDQEVICDVIQRNSYFCHPENLLLSMLADNDEQIRQKAVNTILDIRINSSLFRAIEIRPFNLPSIRFTVETYVDMIDWETSFITEPPFTRYLSKEVLINCVRAPLEIPAYPCHTQAVERTIQLITESSCSVTGEDARHGLILSTLTSREKMPAFESKKDYAC
;
A
#
# COMPACT_ATOMS: atom_id res chain seq x y z
N MET A 1 -1.78 3.98 18.34
CA MET A 1 -0.66 4.03 19.33
C MET A 1 -0.13 2.63 19.70
N CYS A 2 -0.98 1.59 19.77
CA CYS A 2 -0.56 0.26 20.26
C CYS A 2 0.20 -0.64 19.27
N ASP A 3 -0.02 -0.54 17.95
CA ASP A 3 0.68 -1.41 16.98
C ASP A 3 2.16 -1.04 16.79
N ARG A 4 2.53 0.22 17.09
CA ARG A 4 3.93 0.66 17.11
C ARG A 4 4.75 -0.05 18.22
N TYR A 5 4.07 -0.65 19.21
CA TYR A 5 4.66 -1.30 20.38
C TYR A 5 4.14 -2.73 20.63
N GLN A 6 3.47 -3.37 19.67
CA GLN A 6 2.91 -4.72 19.80
C GLN A 6 1.99 -4.94 21.03
N ASN A 7 1.25 -3.90 21.45
CA ASN A 7 0.42 -3.98 22.66
C ASN A 7 -0.98 -4.55 22.35
N SER A 8 -1.41 -5.54 23.13
CA SER A 8 -2.76 -6.14 23.04
C SER A 8 -3.87 -5.09 23.20
N ASP A 9 -5.06 -5.32 22.61
CA ASP A 9 -6.21 -4.43 22.79
C ASP A 9 -6.57 -4.19 24.26
N ARG A 10 -6.34 -5.19 25.12
CA ARG A 10 -6.58 -5.09 26.55
C ARG A 10 -5.58 -4.15 27.23
N ALA A 11 -4.30 -4.26 26.87
CA ALA A 11 -3.27 -3.33 27.33
C ALA A 11 -3.52 -1.91 26.79
N GLY A 12 -3.90 -1.79 25.52
CA GLY A 12 -4.26 -0.51 24.90
C GLY A 12 -5.45 0.15 25.57
N ALA A 13 -6.49 -0.61 25.92
CA ALA A 13 -7.67 -0.10 26.62
C ALA A 13 -7.32 0.35 28.04
N ALA A 14 -6.50 -0.41 28.75
CA ALA A 14 -6.02 -0.03 30.08
C ALA A 14 -5.23 1.29 30.05
N ILE A 15 -4.30 1.43 29.09
CA ILE A 15 -3.50 2.65 28.93
C ILE A 15 -4.39 3.84 28.56
N ALA A 16 -5.29 3.67 27.58
CA ALA A 16 -6.17 4.74 27.14
C ALA A 16 -7.12 5.21 28.25
N ASN A 17 -7.68 4.28 29.03
CA ASN A 17 -8.54 4.64 30.16
C ASN A 17 -7.77 5.31 31.30
N ALA A 18 -6.54 4.88 31.58
CA ALA A 18 -5.69 5.55 32.57
C ALA A 18 -5.46 7.03 32.20
N VAL A 19 -5.14 7.30 30.94
CA VAL A 19 -4.99 8.68 30.44
C VAL A 19 -6.30 9.44 30.55
N LEU A 20 -7.43 8.87 30.14
CA LEU A 20 -8.72 9.55 30.22
C LEU A 20 -9.16 9.85 31.66
N GLN A 21 -8.74 9.03 32.64
CA GLN A 21 -8.91 9.32 34.06
C GLN A 21 -8.01 10.46 34.52
N ASP A 22 -6.74 10.49 34.11
CA ASP A 22 -5.80 11.56 34.44
C ASP A 22 -6.26 12.93 33.90
N TYR A 23 -6.96 12.94 32.76
CA TYR A 23 -7.56 14.15 32.18
C TYR A 23 -8.98 14.46 32.71
N GLY A 24 -9.51 13.68 33.64
CA GLY A 24 -10.84 13.90 34.24
C GLY A 24 -12.01 13.65 33.29
N ILE A 25 -11.79 12.94 32.19
CA ILE A 25 -12.80 12.62 31.16
C ILE A 25 -13.62 11.39 31.57
N ILE A 26 -13.01 10.45 32.29
CA ILE A 26 -13.70 9.32 32.93
C ILE A 26 -13.67 9.55 34.44
N THR A 27 -14.84 9.50 35.09
CA THR A 27 -14.99 9.60 36.54
C THR A 27 -15.70 8.35 37.08
N GLN A 28 -15.66 8.11 38.40
CA GLN A 28 -16.32 6.94 39.02
C GLN A 28 -17.85 6.93 38.86
N GLU A 29 -18.45 8.02 38.36
CA GLU A 29 -19.89 8.17 38.17
C GLU A 29 -20.29 8.18 36.68
N GLU A 30 -19.34 8.29 35.74
CA GLU A 30 -19.61 8.41 34.29
C GLU A 30 -18.82 7.40 33.44
N ASP A 31 -19.40 6.21 33.29
CA ASP A 31 -18.78 5.06 32.59
C ASP A 31 -18.94 5.07 31.06
N SER A 32 -19.70 6.04 30.52
CA SER A 32 -20.08 6.08 29.09
C SER A 32 -18.86 6.21 28.16
N GLN A 33 -17.81 6.88 28.64
CA GLN A 33 -16.57 7.18 27.91
C GLN A 33 -15.47 6.13 28.10
N ILE A 34 -15.71 5.08 28.91
CA ILE A 34 -14.76 3.98 29.10
C ILE A 34 -14.48 3.31 27.76
N ILE A 35 -13.21 3.25 27.36
CA ILE A 35 -12.73 2.54 26.20
C ILE A 35 -12.52 1.08 26.58
N ASP A 36 -13.51 0.24 26.29
CA ASP A 36 -13.34 -1.20 26.42
C ASP A 36 -12.53 -1.80 25.25
N ARG A 37 -12.09 -3.04 25.41
CA ARG A 37 -11.35 -3.79 24.36
C ARG A 37 -12.12 -3.79 23.03
N ASN A 38 -13.43 -3.95 23.07
CA ASN A 38 -14.29 -4.03 21.89
C ASN A 38 -14.50 -2.66 21.22
N LYS A 39 -14.47 -1.53 21.95
CA LYS A 39 -14.47 -0.17 21.40
C LYS A 39 -13.14 0.13 20.71
N LEU A 40 -12.03 -0.26 21.34
CA LEU A 40 -10.68 -0.13 20.76
C LEU A 40 -10.53 -1.00 19.50
N HIS A 41 -10.98 -2.25 19.58
CA HIS A 41 -11.10 -3.15 18.43
C HIS A 41 -11.98 -2.50 17.34
N ARG A 42 -13.22 -2.08 17.65
CA ARG A 42 -14.12 -1.42 16.67
C ARG A 42 -13.50 -0.18 16.02
N SER A 43 -12.76 0.63 16.76
CA SER A 43 -12.01 1.77 16.22
C SER A 43 -10.88 1.32 15.28
N ARG A 44 -10.13 0.26 15.61
CA ARG A 44 -9.10 -0.31 14.71
C ARG A 44 -9.69 -0.84 13.40
N PHE A 45 -10.91 -1.35 13.42
CA PHE A 45 -11.59 -1.91 12.24
C PHE A 45 -12.59 -0.96 11.56
N SER A 46 -12.74 0.30 12.00
CA SER A 46 -13.79 1.18 11.48
C SER A 46 -13.62 1.46 9.98
N ASN A 47 -12.37 1.53 9.53
CA ASN A 47 -12.01 1.84 8.14
C ASN A 47 -11.74 0.58 7.29
N LEU A 48 -11.89 -0.61 7.86
CA LEU A 48 -11.65 -1.88 7.17
C LEU A 48 -12.94 -2.47 6.60
N ASN A 49 -12.86 -2.92 5.35
CA ASN A 49 -13.94 -3.64 4.70
C ASN A 49 -14.08 -5.07 5.26
N LYS A 50 -15.10 -5.81 4.82
CA LYS A 50 -15.39 -7.15 5.33
C LYS A 50 -14.24 -8.14 5.08
N ASP A 51 -13.62 -8.11 3.92
CA ASP A 51 -12.53 -9.02 3.55
C ASP A 51 -11.24 -8.67 4.31
N GLU A 52 -10.98 -7.40 4.59
CA GLU A 52 -9.83 -6.94 5.38
C GLU A 52 -9.98 -7.30 6.86
N LYS A 53 -11.18 -7.13 7.42
CA LYS A 53 -11.52 -7.60 8.77
C LYS A 53 -11.33 -9.12 8.87
N TYR A 54 -11.79 -9.85 7.87
CA TYR A 54 -11.58 -11.29 7.80
C TYR A 54 -10.09 -11.63 7.76
N LEU A 55 -9.31 -10.95 6.90
CA LEU A 55 -7.86 -11.17 6.77
C LEU A 55 -7.13 -10.98 8.09
N TYR A 56 -7.44 -9.92 8.83
CA TYR A 56 -6.88 -9.69 10.15
C TYR A 56 -7.21 -10.83 11.10
N ASN A 57 -8.50 -11.15 11.24
CA ASN A 57 -8.98 -12.14 12.20
C ASN A 57 -8.43 -13.53 11.91
N ILE A 58 -8.36 -13.92 10.63
CA ILE A 58 -7.86 -15.23 10.25
C ILE A 58 -6.34 -15.33 10.35
N CYS A 59 -5.60 -14.25 10.07
CA CYS A 59 -4.16 -14.21 10.32
C CYS A 59 -3.87 -14.37 11.83
N HIS A 60 -4.61 -13.64 12.68
CA HIS A 60 -4.49 -13.78 14.13
C HIS A 60 -4.86 -15.21 14.61
N ALA A 61 -5.87 -15.84 14.02
CA ALA A 61 -6.22 -17.22 14.33
C ALA A 61 -5.10 -18.21 13.95
N VAL A 62 -4.44 -18.02 12.80
CA VAL A 62 -3.25 -18.81 12.42
C VAL A 62 -2.12 -18.63 13.44
N GLN A 63 -1.81 -17.39 13.81
CA GLN A 63 -0.71 -17.08 14.74
C GLN A 63 -0.94 -17.62 16.15
N THR A 64 -2.18 -17.59 16.64
CA THR A 64 -2.52 -18.01 18.01
C THR A 64 -2.96 -19.47 18.11
N GLY A 65 -3.30 -20.10 16.98
CA GLY A 65 -3.96 -21.41 16.96
C GLY A 65 -5.42 -21.40 17.44
N ILE A 66 -6.00 -20.23 17.72
CA ILE A 66 -7.35 -20.10 18.27
C ILE A 66 -8.28 -19.52 17.21
N CYS A 67 -9.22 -20.33 16.74
CA CYS A 67 -10.28 -19.91 15.81
C CYS A 67 -11.61 -19.80 16.55
N SER A 68 -12.24 -18.62 16.57
CA SER A 68 -13.56 -18.43 17.17
C SER A 68 -14.66 -19.09 16.32
N SER A 69 -15.77 -19.49 16.96
CA SER A 69 -16.94 -20.02 16.25
C SER A 69 -17.52 -19.03 15.25
N GLU A 70 -17.50 -17.72 15.58
CA GLU A 70 -17.89 -16.65 14.68
C GLU A 70 -17.02 -16.65 13.41
N LEU A 71 -15.69 -16.59 13.55
CA LEU A 71 -14.76 -16.60 12.43
C LEU A 71 -14.87 -17.89 11.60
N ALA A 72 -15.06 -19.04 12.26
CA ALA A 72 -15.31 -20.31 11.61
C ALA A 72 -16.62 -20.30 10.80
N SER A 73 -17.66 -19.60 11.25
CA SER A 73 -18.91 -19.47 10.49
C SER A 73 -18.83 -18.49 9.31
N MET A 74 -17.90 -17.53 9.36
CA MET A 74 -17.74 -16.53 8.31
C MET A 74 -17.22 -17.13 7.00
N GLN A 75 -17.78 -16.65 5.89
CA GLN A 75 -17.35 -17.01 4.53
C GLN A 75 -16.51 -15.90 3.91
N PRO A 76 -15.32 -16.21 3.36
CA PRO A 76 -14.55 -15.28 2.54
C PRO A 76 -15.36 -14.81 1.32
N GLY A 77 -15.12 -13.58 0.86
CA GLY A 77 -15.70 -13.07 -0.38
C GLY A 77 -15.37 -13.93 -1.63
N PRO A 78 -16.06 -13.66 -2.76
CA PRO A 78 -15.75 -14.31 -4.03
C PRO A 78 -14.32 -13.97 -4.48
N ILE A 79 -13.66 -14.91 -5.16
CA ILE A 79 -12.32 -14.68 -5.70
C ILE A 79 -12.43 -13.65 -6.82
N HIS A 80 -11.57 -12.63 -6.77
CA HIS A 80 -11.45 -11.64 -7.82
C HIS A 80 -9.99 -11.59 -8.29
N HIS A 81 -9.74 -11.68 -9.60
CA HIS A 81 -8.39 -11.77 -10.15
C HIS A 81 -7.50 -10.57 -9.80
N THR A 82 -8.09 -9.39 -9.56
CA THR A 82 -7.35 -8.19 -9.15
C THR A 82 -7.20 -8.02 -7.63
N ARG A 83 -7.83 -8.87 -6.81
CA ARG A 83 -7.84 -8.73 -5.34
C ARG A 83 -7.27 -9.94 -4.64
N TRP A 84 -5.96 -9.91 -4.48
CA TRP A 84 -5.19 -10.94 -3.77
C TRP A 84 -5.69 -11.22 -2.34
N THR A 85 -6.25 -10.22 -1.65
CA THR A 85 -6.83 -10.36 -0.28
C THR A 85 -7.81 -11.52 -0.16
N THR A 86 -8.69 -11.71 -1.16
CA THR A 86 -9.70 -12.78 -1.14
C THR A 86 -9.09 -14.16 -1.30
N LEU A 87 -8.01 -14.27 -2.09
CA LEU A 87 -7.25 -15.50 -2.26
C LEU A 87 -6.44 -15.82 -0.99
N ALA A 88 -5.76 -14.83 -0.41
CA ALA A 88 -5.06 -14.99 0.86
C ALA A 88 -5.99 -15.48 1.99
N ASN A 89 -7.17 -14.87 2.11
CA ASN A 89 -8.20 -15.31 3.06
C ASN A 89 -8.58 -16.79 2.89
N ARG A 90 -8.72 -17.25 1.65
CA ARG A 90 -9.06 -18.66 1.35
C ARG A 90 -7.91 -19.61 1.63
N ILE A 91 -6.67 -19.22 1.34
CA ILE A 91 -5.48 -20.02 1.67
C ILE A 91 -5.36 -20.20 3.18
N LEU A 92 -5.46 -19.12 3.95
CA LEU A 92 -5.43 -19.17 5.42
C LEU A 92 -6.58 -20.02 5.98
N ARG A 93 -7.77 -19.93 5.38
CA ARG A 93 -8.93 -20.75 5.75
C ARG A 93 -8.72 -22.23 5.45
N SER A 94 -8.11 -22.54 4.31
CA SER A 94 -7.74 -23.91 3.95
C SER A 94 -6.77 -24.48 4.99
N TYR A 95 -5.74 -23.71 5.36
CA TYR A 95 -4.75 -24.11 6.35
C TYR A 95 -5.36 -24.43 7.72
N ILE A 96 -6.16 -23.52 8.29
CA ILE A 96 -6.80 -23.75 9.60
C ILE A 96 -7.72 -24.98 9.58
N SER A 97 -8.35 -25.26 8.43
CA SER A 97 -9.26 -26.41 8.26
C SER A 97 -8.52 -27.74 8.00
N THR A 98 -7.19 -27.72 7.85
CA THR A 98 -6.41 -28.89 7.46
C THR A 98 -5.61 -29.41 8.65
N ILE A 99 -5.88 -30.64 9.09
CA ILE A 99 -5.20 -31.26 10.24
C ILE A 99 -3.71 -31.48 9.95
N HIS A 100 -3.36 -31.85 8.72
CA HIS A 100 -2.00 -32.11 8.26
C HIS A 100 -1.72 -31.29 6.98
N PRO A 101 -1.37 -30.01 7.10
CA PRO A 101 -1.11 -29.17 5.93
C PRO A 101 0.14 -29.66 5.19
N THR A 102 0.12 -29.58 3.86
CA THR A 102 1.31 -29.92 3.07
C THR A 102 2.43 -28.90 3.31
N PRO A 103 3.70 -29.25 3.01
CA PRO A 103 4.81 -28.29 3.09
C PRO A 103 4.56 -27.02 2.27
N GLU A 104 3.97 -27.14 1.09
CA GLU A 104 3.68 -26.02 0.18
C GLU A 104 2.60 -25.10 0.76
N LEU A 105 1.54 -25.67 1.33
CA LEU A 105 0.49 -24.89 1.99
C LEU A 105 1.04 -24.17 3.22
N SER A 106 1.89 -24.84 3.99
CA SER A 106 2.54 -24.26 5.17
C SER A 106 3.47 -23.11 4.80
N TRP A 107 4.25 -23.26 3.72
CA TRP A 107 5.10 -22.21 3.18
C TRP A 107 4.27 -21.00 2.71
N LEU A 108 3.20 -21.22 1.95
CA LEU A 108 2.31 -20.14 1.49
C LEU A 108 1.70 -19.37 2.66
N VAL A 109 1.25 -20.07 3.70
CA VAL A 109 0.69 -19.45 4.91
C VAL A 109 1.75 -18.64 5.64
N ASN A 110 2.97 -19.19 5.78
CA ASN A 110 4.09 -18.48 6.38
C ASN A 110 4.40 -17.18 5.62
N PHE A 111 4.47 -17.24 4.29
CA PHE A 111 4.65 -16.05 3.45
C PHE A 111 3.49 -15.05 3.60
N ILE A 112 2.24 -15.53 3.62
CA ILE A 112 1.08 -14.65 3.77
C ILE A 112 1.11 -13.92 5.12
N VAL A 113 1.35 -14.64 6.21
CA VAL A 113 1.33 -14.11 7.58
C VAL A 113 2.50 -13.17 7.84
N ASN A 114 3.70 -13.50 7.34
CA ASN A 114 4.91 -12.75 7.67
C ASN A 114 5.30 -11.69 6.65
N CYS A 115 4.85 -11.80 5.39
CA CYS A 115 5.18 -10.83 4.33
C CYS A 115 3.93 -10.07 3.86
N TYR A 116 2.95 -10.78 3.29
CA TYR A 116 1.82 -10.12 2.62
C TYR A 116 0.93 -9.32 3.58
N VAL A 117 0.49 -9.93 4.68
CA VAL A 117 -0.43 -9.31 5.64
C VAL A 117 0.19 -8.06 6.27
N PRO A 118 1.46 -8.07 6.76
CA PRO A 118 2.12 -6.86 7.25
C PRO A 118 2.20 -5.74 6.22
N VAL A 119 2.58 -6.05 4.96
CA VAL A 119 2.66 -5.05 3.89
C VAL A 119 1.29 -4.45 3.61
N TRP A 120 0.25 -5.27 3.52
CA TRP A 120 -1.12 -4.83 3.29
C TRP A 120 -1.58 -3.84 4.36
N PHE A 121 -1.43 -4.19 5.64
CA PHE A 121 -1.87 -3.32 6.73
C PHE A 121 -0.98 -2.09 6.89
N ARG A 122 0.31 -2.16 6.52
CA ARG A 122 1.18 -0.98 6.46
C ARG A 122 0.69 0.02 5.42
N ILE A 123 0.36 -0.43 4.22
CA ILE A 123 -0.18 0.41 3.14
C ILE A 123 -1.52 1.02 3.56
N LYS A 124 -2.40 0.22 4.19
CA LYS A 124 -3.70 0.72 4.70
C LYS A 124 -3.54 1.78 5.78
N SER A 125 -2.52 1.64 6.63
CA SER A 125 -2.22 2.60 7.68
C SER A 125 -1.51 3.85 7.16
N ASN A 126 -0.76 3.72 6.06
CA ASN A 126 0.02 4.80 5.44
C ASN A 126 -0.35 4.91 3.95
N PRO A 127 -1.59 5.33 3.62
CA PRO A 127 -2.11 5.23 2.28
C PRO A 127 -1.71 6.40 1.38
N ILE A 128 -0.96 7.38 1.86
CA ILE A 128 -0.62 8.60 1.11
C ILE A 128 0.60 8.38 0.22
N CYS A 129 0.64 9.04 -0.95
CA CYS A 129 1.64 8.80 -2.00
C CYS A 129 3.09 8.98 -1.53
N THR A 130 3.35 9.89 -0.58
CA THR A 130 4.67 10.12 0.05
C THR A 130 5.15 8.97 0.92
N GLU A 131 4.26 8.04 1.28
CA GLU A 131 4.59 6.81 1.99
C GLU A 131 4.75 5.63 1.02
N GLY A 132 4.44 5.80 -0.27
CA GLY A 132 4.55 4.77 -1.29
C GLY A 132 5.92 4.08 -1.36
N PRO A 133 7.03 4.83 -1.54
CA PRO A 133 8.37 4.24 -1.55
C PRO A 133 8.76 3.61 -0.20
N LYS A 134 8.32 4.18 0.93
CA LYS A 134 8.57 3.62 2.26
C LYS A 134 7.82 2.30 2.48
N ASN A 135 6.62 2.19 1.92
CA ASN A 135 5.84 0.95 1.92
C ASN A 135 6.51 -0.14 1.04
N MET A 136 7.05 0.24 -0.13
CA MET A 136 7.84 -0.66 -0.96
C MET A 136 9.12 -1.12 -0.24
N PHE A 137 9.82 -0.20 0.39
CA PHE A 137 11.02 -0.52 1.17
C PHE A 137 10.71 -1.47 2.33
N PHE A 138 9.59 -1.27 3.03
CA PHE A 138 9.14 -2.20 4.05
C PHE A 138 8.85 -3.59 3.48
N ALA A 139 8.19 -3.68 2.33
CA ALA A 139 7.97 -4.96 1.67
C ALA A 139 9.31 -5.66 1.37
N ILE A 140 10.27 -4.93 0.76
CA ILE A 140 11.61 -5.44 0.47
C ILE A 140 12.32 -5.91 1.75
N SER A 141 12.19 -5.19 2.86
CA SER A 141 12.83 -5.57 4.12
C SER A 141 12.34 -6.90 4.66
N LEU A 142 11.03 -7.20 4.54
CA LEU A 142 10.47 -8.49 4.96
C LEU A 142 10.90 -9.65 4.07
N LEU A 143 11.17 -9.38 2.79
CA LEU A 143 11.62 -10.40 1.85
C LEU A 143 13.04 -10.90 2.14
N ARG A 144 13.86 -10.10 2.84
CA ARG A 144 15.24 -10.48 3.21
C ARG A 144 15.31 -11.67 4.16
N ASP A 145 14.24 -11.89 4.91
CA ASP A 145 14.13 -13.00 5.86
C ASP A 145 13.72 -14.32 5.17
N LEU A 146 13.41 -14.28 3.87
CA LEU A 146 13.09 -15.47 3.09
C LEU A 146 14.35 -16.22 2.63
N SER A 147 14.18 -17.47 2.22
CA SER A 147 15.27 -18.26 1.62
C SER A 147 15.75 -17.63 0.31
N GLU A 148 17.00 -17.87 -0.08
CA GLU A 148 17.56 -17.35 -1.35
C GLU A 148 16.71 -17.76 -2.56
N SER A 149 16.25 -19.01 -2.61
CA SER A 149 15.39 -19.50 -3.69
C SER A 149 14.03 -18.79 -3.75
N ASP A 150 13.46 -18.42 -2.60
CA ASP A 150 12.20 -17.67 -2.56
C ASP A 150 12.43 -16.22 -2.99
N GLN A 151 13.56 -15.63 -2.58
CA GLN A 151 13.95 -14.27 -2.96
C GLN A 151 14.13 -14.16 -4.47
N GLU A 152 14.75 -15.14 -5.14
CA GLU A 152 14.91 -15.15 -6.61
C GLU A 152 13.56 -15.01 -7.33
N VAL A 153 12.54 -15.74 -6.89
CA VAL A 153 11.20 -15.69 -7.50
C VAL A 153 10.48 -14.38 -7.19
N ILE A 154 10.54 -13.93 -5.94
CA ILE A 154 9.71 -12.81 -5.47
C ILE A 154 10.33 -11.46 -5.84
N CYS A 155 11.65 -11.32 -5.83
CA CYS A 155 12.34 -10.09 -6.23
C CYS A 155 12.02 -9.72 -7.68
N ASP A 156 11.90 -10.70 -8.59
CA ASP A 156 11.47 -10.48 -9.98
C ASP A 156 10.04 -9.93 -10.07
N VAL A 157 9.15 -10.35 -9.16
CA VAL A 157 7.79 -9.80 -9.07
C VAL A 157 7.84 -8.37 -8.56
N ILE A 158 8.64 -8.09 -7.52
CA ILE A 158 8.79 -6.73 -6.96
C ILE A 158 9.39 -5.78 -7.99
N GLN A 159 10.43 -6.20 -8.71
CA GLN A 159 11.09 -5.42 -9.75
C GLN A 159 10.08 -4.95 -10.83
N ARG A 160 9.20 -5.85 -11.28
CA ARG A 160 8.14 -5.52 -12.26
C ARG A 160 7.03 -4.62 -11.71
N ASN A 161 6.89 -4.53 -10.39
CA ASN A 161 5.86 -3.73 -9.72
C ASN A 161 6.44 -2.51 -8.98
N SER A 162 7.69 -2.15 -9.24
CA SER A 162 8.45 -1.14 -8.50
C SER A 162 8.13 0.32 -8.88
N TYR A 163 6.90 0.60 -9.33
CA TYR A 163 6.48 1.94 -9.76
C TYR A 163 6.68 3.01 -8.68
N PHE A 164 6.46 2.68 -7.41
CA PHE A 164 6.71 3.59 -6.30
C PHE A 164 8.19 3.82 -6.00
N CYS A 165 9.09 2.99 -6.52
CA CYS A 165 10.53 3.22 -6.44
C CYS A 165 11.03 4.16 -7.54
N HIS A 166 10.17 4.60 -8.48
CA HIS A 166 10.53 5.56 -9.52
C HIS A 166 11.16 6.82 -8.90
N PRO A 167 12.23 7.40 -9.49
CA PRO A 167 12.93 8.55 -8.91
C PRO A 167 11.99 9.71 -8.54
N GLU A 168 10.97 9.99 -9.35
CA GLU A 168 9.98 11.03 -9.05
C GLU A 168 9.20 10.77 -7.75
N ASN A 169 8.79 9.52 -7.53
CA ASN A 169 8.04 9.13 -6.33
C ASN A 169 8.95 9.15 -5.09
N LEU A 170 10.22 8.74 -5.26
CA LEU A 170 11.24 8.86 -4.22
C LEU A 170 11.46 10.32 -3.83
N LEU A 171 11.68 11.22 -4.80
CA LEU A 171 11.90 12.65 -4.53
C LEU A 171 10.72 13.29 -3.80
N LEU A 172 9.47 12.98 -4.17
CA LEU A 172 8.29 13.48 -3.45
C LEU A 172 8.26 13.01 -1.99
N SER A 173 8.59 11.74 -1.78
CA SER A 173 8.60 11.14 -0.44
C SER A 173 9.76 11.69 0.40
N MET A 174 10.90 11.96 -0.22
CA MET A 174 12.05 12.60 0.41
C MET A 174 11.78 14.05 0.79
N LEU A 175 11.08 14.84 -0.04
CA LEU A 175 10.70 16.23 0.30
C LEU A 175 9.75 16.30 1.50
N ALA A 176 8.90 15.28 1.68
CA ALA A 176 7.97 15.15 2.81
C ALA A 176 8.57 14.37 3.99
N ASP A 177 9.86 14.00 3.95
CA ASP A 177 10.47 13.21 5.02
C ASP A 177 10.76 14.06 6.26
N ASN A 178 10.78 13.45 7.44
CA ASN A 178 11.11 14.15 8.68
C ASN A 178 12.61 14.42 8.84
N ASP A 179 13.46 13.67 8.13
CA ASP A 179 14.91 13.86 8.13
C ASP A 179 15.34 15.02 7.20
N GLU A 180 16.00 16.02 7.79
CA GLU A 180 16.55 17.18 7.06
C GLU A 180 17.56 16.79 5.99
N GLN A 181 18.40 15.78 6.23
CA GLN A 181 19.44 15.35 5.28
C GLN A 181 18.79 14.71 4.05
N ILE A 182 17.72 13.93 4.24
CA ILE A 182 16.95 13.34 3.16
C ILE A 182 16.28 14.43 2.32
N ARG A 183 15.65 15.42 2.98
CA ARG A 183 15.05 16.58 2.30
C ARG A 183 16.10 17.36 1.52
N GLN A 184 17.27 17.61 2.11
CA GLN A 184 18.38 18.32 1.46
C GLN A 184 18.85 17.60 0.19
N LYS A 185 18.99 16.27 0.22
CA LYS A 185 19.34 15.47 -0.96
C LYS A 185 18.29 15.66 -2.07
N ALA A 186 17.00 15.56 -1.76
CA ALA A 186 15.94 15.74 -2.74
C ALA A 186 15.89 17.15 -3.34
N VAL A 187 16.04 18.18 -2.51
CA VAL A 187 16.07 19.58 -2.97
C VAL A 187 17.24 19.81 -3.93
N ASN A 188 18.44 19.34 -3.58
CA ASN A 188 19.61 19.48 -4.45
C ASN A 188 19.38 18.76 -5.79
N THR A 189 18.90 17.51 -5.76
CA THR A 189 18.61 16.75 -6.98
C THR A 189 17.59 17.47 -7.88
N ILE A 190 16.51 18.02 -7.31
CA ILE A 190 15.50 18.76 -8.10
C ILE A 190 16.09 20.04 -8.70
N LEU A 191 16.87 20.78 -7.94
CA LEU A 191 17.52 22.01 -8.44
C LEU A 191 18.51 21.69 -9.56
N ASP A 192 19.28 20.61 -9.43
CA ASP A 192 20.21 20.17 -10.46
C ASP A 192 19.47 19.77 -11.74
N ILE A 193 18.34 19.06 -11.64
CA ILE A 193 17.48 18.74 -12.79
C ILE A 193 16.99 20.02 -13.48
N ARG A 194 16.56 21.03 -12.73
CA ARG A 194 16.08 22.30 -13.28
C ARG A 194 17.19 23.07 -14.00
N ILE A 195 18.40 23.10 -13.44
CA ILE A 195 19.57 23.72 -14.07
C ILE A 195 19.92 23.01 -15.37
N ASN A 196 19.90 21.68 -15.34
CA ASN A 196 20.20 20.81 -16.48
C ASN A 196 19.01 20.58 -17.42
N SER A 197 17.90 21.32 -17.24
CA SER A 197 16.65 21.14 -18.01
C SER A 197 16.82 21.27 -19.53
N SER A 198 17.88 21.95 -19.99
CA SER A 198 18.27 22.03 -21.40
C SER A 198 18.56 20.66 -22.03
N LEU A 199 19.09 19.69 -21.26
CA LEU A 199 19.33 18.31 -21.71
C LEU A 199 18.01 17.56 -22.00
N PHE A 200 16.92 17.92 -21.32
CA PHE A 200 15.62 17.26 -21.44
C PHE A 200 14.67 17.96 -22.42
N ARG A 201 15.01 19.15 -22.95
CA ARG A 201 14.17 19.88 -23.93
C ARG A 201 13.97 19.13 -25.24
N ALA A 202 14.85 18.20 -25.59
CA ALA A 202 14.74 17.37 -26.79
C ALA A 202 13.77 16.18 -26.63
N ILE A 203 13.32 15.89 -25.40
CA ILE A 203 12.41 14.79 -25.12
C ILE A 203 10.98 15.32 -25.14
N GLU A 204 10.24 15.06 -26.23
CA GLU A 204 8.84 15.48 -26.38
C GLU A 204 7.91 14.80 -25.35
N ILE A 205 8.22 13.56 -24.97
CA ILE A 205 7.41 12.74 -24.06
C ILE A 205 8.29 12.23 -22.92
N ARG A 206 7.94 12.61 -21.69
CA ARG A 206 8.62 12.14 -20.47
C ARG A 206 8.50 10.60 -20.38
N PRO A 207 9.60 9.84 -20.39
CA PRO A 207 9.54 8.40 -20.17
C PRO A 207 9.33 8.12 -18.67
N PHE A 208 8.49 7.12 -18.36
CA PHE A 208 8.31 6.60 -17.01
C PHE A 208 8.87 5.17 -16.97
N ASN A 209 10.19 5.06 -16.81
CA ASN A 209 10.89 3.78 -16.84
C ASN A 209 10.98 3.21 -15.43
N LEU A 210 10.68 1.92 -15.26
CA LEU A 210 10.91 1.25 -13.98
C LEU A 210 12.40 1.25 -13.65
N PRO A 211 12.79 1.66 -12.43
CA PRO A 211 14.20 1.65 -12.04
C PRO A 211 14.65 0.25 -11.67
N SER A 212 15.96 -0.03 -11.77
CA SER A 212 16.53 -1.26 -11.21
C SER A 212 16.62 -1.14 -9.68
N ILE A 213 16.03 -2.10 -8.97
CA ILE A 213 15.91 -2.06 -7.51
C ILE A 213 17.09 -2.72 -6.84
N ARG A 214 17.68 -2.01 -5.87
CA ARG A 214 18.71 -2.54 -4.97
C ARG A 214 18.06 -3.14 -3.73
N PHE A 215 17.91 -4.46 -3.70
CA PHE A 215 17.19 -5.18 -2.63
C PHE A 215 17.91 -5.21 -1.28
N THR A 216 19.21 -4.93 -1.22
CA THR A 216 20.06 -5.07 -0.03
C THR A 216 20.34 -3.75 0.73
N VAL A 217 19.60 -2.67 0.43
CA VAL A 217 19.87 -1.33 0.98
C VAL A 217 19.28 -1.07 2.36
N GLU A 218 19.86 -0.15 3.14
CA GLU A 218 19.38 0.14 4.50
C GLU A 218 18.31 1.25 4.57
N THR A 219 18.18 2.04 3.51
CA THR A 219 17.20 3.13 3.43
C THR A 219 16.41 3.08 2.13
N TYR A 220 15.15 3.52 2.19
CA TYR A 220 14.28 3.61 1.02
C TYR A 220 14.86 4.56 -0.05
N VAL A 221 15.64 5.56 0.37
CA VAL A 221 16.30 6.52 -0.52
C VAL A 221 17.25 5.82 -1.48
N ASP A 222 17.87 4.72 -1.06
CA ASP A 222 18.90 4.04 -1.82
C ASP A 222 18.36 2.86 -2.63
N MET A 223 17.03 2.65 -2.68
CA MET A 223 16.41 1.57 -3.48
C MET A 223 16.76 1.65 -4.96
N ILE A 224 17.20 2.80 -5.45
CA ILE A 224 17.69 2.99 -6.82
C ILE A 224 19.13 3.50 -6.79
N ASP A 225 19.81 3.35 -7.91
CA ASP A 225 21.08 4.01 -8.17
C ASP A 225 20.83 5.40 -8.78
N TRP A 226 21.13 6.45 -8.02
CA TRP A 226 20.90 7.84 -8.42
C TRP A 226 21.88 8.33 -9.50
N GLU A 227 22.99 7.63 -9.73
CA GLU A 227 23.97 8.03 -10.74
C GLU A 227 23.63 7.45 -12.12
N THR A 228 23.10 6.23 -12.15
CA THR A 228 22.78 5.52 -13.41
C THR A 228 21.30 5.62 -13.80
N SER A 229 20.40 5.91 -12.86
CA SER A 229 18.97 6.04 -13.15
C SER A 229 18.67 7.30 -13.97
N PHE A 230 17.72 7.18 -14.89
CA PHE A 230 17.15 8.34 -15.58
C PHE A 230 16.21 9.09 -14.64
N ILE A 231 16.59 10.28 -14.18
CA ILE A 231 15.85 11.05 -13.19
C ILE A 231 15.21 12.27 -13.85
N THR A 232 13.91 12.42 -13.63
CA THR A 232 13.12 13.57 -14.05
C THR A 232 12.51 14.28 -12.85
N GLU A 233 12.24 15.58 -12.99
CA GLU A 233 11.63 16.37 -11.91
C GLU A 233 10.18 15.90 -11.69
N PRO A 234 9.74 15.60 -10.45
CA PRO A 234 8.36 15.25 -10.18
C PRO A 234 7.35 16.27 -10.76
N PRO A 235 6.25 15.86 -11.40
CA PRO A 235 5.28 16.79 -11.98
C PRO A 235 4.74 17.79 -10.95
N PHE A 236 4.56 17.32 -9.71
CA PHE A 236 4.07 18.14 -8.59
C PHE A 236 5.03 19.28 -8.25
N THR A 237 6.34 19.07 -8.34
CA THR A 237 7.31 20.10 -7.94
C THR A 237 7.51 21.14 -9.02
N ARG A 238 7.16 20.87 -10.28
CA ARG A 238 7.40 21.76 -11.45
C ARG A 238 6.89 23.19 -11.26
N TYR A 239 5.81 23.37 -10.52
CA TYR A 239 5.19 24.67 -10.27
C TYR A 239 5.68 25.35 -8.98
N LEU A 240 6.46 24.65 -8.16
CA LEU A 240 7.04 25.20 -6.94
C LEU A 240 8.23 26.10 -7.28
N SER A 241 8.29 27.27 -6.63
CA SER A 241 9.42 28.19 -6.80
C SER A 241 10.70 27.61 -6.16
N LYS A 242 11.86 28.18 -6.53
CA LYS A 242 13.14 27.78 -5.95
C LYS A 242 13.16 28.02 -4.43
N GLU A 243 12.56 29.12 -3.97
CA GLU A 243 12.46 29.48 -2.56
C GLU A 243 11.63 28.45 -1.79
N VAL A 244 10.50 28.00 -2.35
CA VAL A 244 9.66 26.95 -1.74
C VAL A 244 10.44 25.64 -1.63
N LEU A 245 11.17 25.23 -2.68
CA LEU A 245 12.01 24.04 -2.62
C LEU A 245 13.10 24.14 -1.55
N ILE A 246 13.81 25.27 -1.47
CA ILE A 246 14.84 25.48 -0.44
C ILE A 246 14.22 25.43 0.96
N ASN A 247 13.02 25.98 1.15
CA ASN A 247 12.31 25.90 2.42
C ASN A 247 11.94 24.46 2.81
N CYS A 248 11.80 23.55 1.83
CA CYS A 248 11.56 22.14 2.12
C CYS A 248 12.72 21.51 2.93
N VAL A 249 13.94 22.05 2.86
CA VAL A 249 15.03 21.57 3.74
C VAL A 249 14.64 21.76 5.22
N ARG A 250 14.05 22.89 5.57
CA ARG A 250 13.74 23.26 6.96
C ARG A 250 12.43 22.65 7.47
N ALA A 251 11.47 22.41 6.59
CA ALA A 251 10.16 21.87 6.93
C ALA A 251 9.68 20.90 5.84
N PRO A 252 9.11 19.73 6.20
CA PRO A 252 8.58 18.79 5.21
C PRO A 252 7.57 19.44 4.28
N LEU A 253 7.62 19.06 2.99
CA LEU A 253 6.63 19.51 2.01
C LEU A 253 5.26 18.92 2.33
N GLU A 254 4.27 19.79 2.51
CA GLU A 254 2.88 19.37 2.63
C GLU A 254 2.31 19.02 1.25
N ILE A 255 2.05 17.73 1.04
CA ILE A 255 1.41 17.21 -0.16
C ILE A 255 -0.01 16.79 0.24
N PRO A 256 -1.05 17.12 -0.56
CA PRO A 256 -2.38 16.58 -0.34
C PRO A 256 -2.34 15.05 -0.19
N ALA A 257 -3.24 14.48 0.59
CA ALA A 257 -3.28 13.05 0.91
C ALA A 257 -3.72 12.18 -0.29
N TYR A 258 -3.00 12.26 -1.42
CA TYR A 258 -3.23 11.47 -2.61
C TYR A 258 -3.00 10.00 -2.27
N PRO A 259 -3.97 9.10 -2.54
CA PRO A 259 -3.80 7.70 -2.20
C PRO A 259 -2.75 7.01 -3.06
N CYS A 260 -1.92 6.14 -2.45
CA CYS A 260 -1.00 5.22 -3.12
C CYS A 260 -1.74 4.24 -4.05
N HIS A 261 -2.96 3.85 -3.65
CA HIS A 261 -3.81 2.96 -4.44
C HIS A 261 -5.21 3.55 -4.51
N THR A 262 -5.71 3.73 -5.72
CA THR A 262 -7.05 4.24 -5.96
C THR A 262 -7.93 3.14 -6.54
N GLN A 263 -9.25 3.24 -6.32
CA GLN A 263 -10.19 2.32 -6.95
C GLN A 263 -10.15 2.41 -8.49
N ALA A 264 -9.78 3.58 -9.04
CA ALA A 264 -9.56 3.74 -10.46
C ALA A 264 -8.41 2.86 -10.95
N VAL A 265 -7.30 2.80 -10.21
CA VAL A 265 -6.17 1.90 -10.52
C VAL A 265 -6.62 0.43 -10.50
N GLU A 266 -7.40 0.00 -9.49
CA GLU A 266 -7.95 -1.38 -9.46
C GLU A 266 -8.77 -1.71 -10.72
N ARG A 267 -9.67 -0.78 -11.13
CA ARG A 267 -10.51 -0.95 -12.32
C ARG A 267 -9.69 -0.96 -13.61
N THR A 268 -8.64 -0.14 -13.68
CA THR A 268 -7.73 -0.09 -14.83
C THR A 268 -6.95 -1.39 -14.96
N ILE A 269 -6.38 -1.91 -13.86
CA ILE A 269 -5.69 -3.20 -13.87
C ILE A 269 -6.63 -4.30 -14.36
N GLN A 270 -7.87 -4.33 -13.85
CA GLN A 270 -8.87 -5.29 -14.28
C GLN A 270 -9.12 -5.22 -15.79
N LEU A 271 -9.37 -4.01 -16.32
CA LEU A 271 -9.61 -3.81 -17.74
C LEU A 271 -8.42 -4.25 -18.60
N ILE A 272 -7.20 -3.94 -18.18
CA ILE A 272 -5.97 -4.33 -18.89
C ILE A 272 -5.80 -5.85 -18.88
N THR A 273 -6.07 -6.51 -17.76
CA THR A 273 -6.02 -7.98 -17.66
C THR A 273 -7.06 -8.63 -18.57
N GLU A 274 -8.32 -8.19 -18.51
CA GLU A 274 -9.40 -8.70 -19.38
C GLU A 274 -9.07 -8.51 -20.86
N SER A 275 -8.55 -7.34 -21.23
CA SER A 275 -8.14 -7.04 -22.61
C SER A 275 -6.98 -7.92 -23.06
N SER A 276 -5.98 -8.13 -22.18
CA SER A 276 -4.81 -8.97 -22.49
C SER A 276 -5.16 -10.45 -22.62
N CYS A 277 -6.20 -10.92 -21.94
CA CYS A 277 -6.72 -12.28 -22.12
C CYS A 277 -7.57 -12.43 -23.39
N SER A 278 -8.08 -11.33 -23.94
CA SER A 278 -9.01 -11.34 -25.07
C SER A 278 -8.31 -11.19 -26.43
N VAL A 279 -7.23 -10.39 -26.50
CA VAL A 279 -6.53 -10.09 -27.76
C VAL A 279 -5.02 -10.10 -27.59
N THR A 280 -4.32 -10.45 -28.66
CA THR A 280 -2.85 -10.50 -28.73
C THR A 280 -2.31 -9.28 -29.48
N GLY A 281 -1.21 -8.71 -29.00
CA GLY A 281 -0.55 -7.54 -29.61
C GLY A 281 -0.92 -6.23 -28.91
N GLU A 282 0.01 -5.28 -28.90
CA GLU A 282 -0.15 -3.99 -28.22
C GLU A 282 -1.30 -3.17 -28.83
N ASP A 283 -1.31 -2.98 -30.14
CA ASP A 283 -2.32 -2.18 -30.85
C ASP A 283 -3.74 -2.73 -30.65
N ALA A 284 -3.90 -4.05 -30.73
CA ALA A 284 -5.18 -4.71 -30.53
C ALA A 284 -5.69 -4.53 -29.09
N ARG A 285 -4.81 -4.69 -28.09
CA ARG A 285 -5.15 -4.45 -26.68
C ARG A 285 -5.51 -3.00 -26.45
N HIS A 286 -4.73 -2.07 -26.98
CA HIS A 286 -4.99 -0.64 -26.86
C HIS A 286 -6.35 -0.27 -27.49
N GLY A 287 -6.62 -0.74 -28.70
CA GLY A 287 -7.91 -0.54 -29.38
C GLY A 287 -9.10 -1.09 -28.61
N LEU A 288 -8.97 -2.30 -28.03
CA LEU A 288 -10.02 -2.91 -27.20
C LEU A 288 -10.27 -2.10 -25.92
N ILE A 289 -9.21 -1.65 -25.24
CA ILE A 289 -9.30 -0.80 -24.05
C ILE A 289 -10.04 0.49 -24.40
N LEU A 290 -9.64 1.20 -25.45
CA LEU A 290 -10.27 2.45 -25.90
C LEU A 290 -11.74 2.25 -26.27
N SER A 291 -12.06 1.19 -27.02
CA SER A 291 -13.43 0.86 -27.41
C SER A 291 -14.29 0.57 -26.18
N THR A 292 -13.76 -0.17 -25.20
CA THR A 292 -14.46 -0.48 -23.95
C THR A 292 -14.70 0.77 -23.11
N LEU A 293 -13.71 1.67 -22.99
CA LEU A 293 -13.87 2.95 -22.29
C LEU A 293 -14.93 3.82 -22.96
N THR A 294 -14.85 3.96 -24.29
CA THR A 294 -15.84 4.72 -25.09
C THR A 294 -17.26 4.15 -24.94
N SER A 295 -17.38 2.82 -24.89
CA SER A 295 -18.66 2.15 -24.66
C SER A 295 -19.20 2.46 -23.26
N ARG A 296 -18.34 2.37 -22.23
CA ARG A 296 -18.70 2.69 -20.83
C ARG A 296 -19.14 4.15 -20.66
N GLU A 297 -18.55 5.09 -21.38
CA GLU A 297 -18.95 6.51 -21.36
C GLU A 297 -20.35 6.74 -21.98
N LYS A 298 -20.74 5.91 -22.95
CA LYS A 298 -22.07 5.97 -23.56
C LYS A 298 -23.15 5.30 -22.71
N MET A 299 -22.76 4.48 -21.74
CA MET A 299 -23.70 3.80 -20.85
C MET A 299 -24.26 4.81 -19.83
N PRO A 300 -25.58 4.79 -19.57
CA PRO A 300 -26.16 5.64 -18.54
C PRO A 300 -25.55 5.30 -17.18
N ALA A 301 -25.22 6.34 -16.40
CA ALA A 301 -24.86 6.15 -15.00
C ALA A 301 -26.13 5.87 -14.19
N PHE A 302 -26.21 4.68 -13.60
CA PHE A 302 -27.28 4.30 -12.68
C PHE A 302 -26.69 4.31 -11.27
N GLU A 303 -27.09 5.27 -10.44
CA GLU A 303 -26.63 5.40 -9.06
C GLU A 303 -27.45 4.52 -8.11
N SER A 304 -28.67 4.14 -8.51
CA SER A 304 -29.58 3.35 -7.73
C SER A 304 -30.32 2.31 -8.56
N LYS A 305 -30.81 1.25 -7.91
CA LYS A 305 -31.66 0.23 -8.56
C LYS A 305 -32.97 0.81 -9.14
N LYS A 306 -33.37 2.03 -8.74
CA LYS A 306 -34.56 2.71 -9.27
C LYS A 306 -34.30 3.38 -10.62
N ASP A 307 -33.04 3.55 -10.99
CA ASP A 307 -32.65 4.26 -12.19
C ASP A 307 -32.74 3.36 -13.43
N TYR A 308 -32.89 2.05 -13.22
CA TYR A 308 -33.30 1.10 -14.26
C TYR A 308 -34.78 1.33 -14.58
N ALA A 309 -35.05 2.12 -15.62
CA ALA A 309 -36.36 2.13 -16.24
C ALA A 309 -36.58 0.77 -16.93
N CYS A 310 -37.58 0.01 -16.46
CA CYS A 310 -38.12 -1.14 -17.19
C CYS A 310 -38.87 -0.69 -18.43
#